data_AF-A0A1W0WYW1-F1
#
_entry.id   AF-A0A1W0WYW1-F1
#
_cell.length_a   1.000
_cell.length_b   1.000
_cell.length_c   1.000
_cell.angle_alpha   90.00
_cell.angle_beta   90.00
_cell.angle_gamma   90.00
#
_symmetry.space_group_name_H-M   'P 1'
#
loop_
_entity.id
_entity.type
_entity.pdbx_description
1 polymer ?
#
loop_
_entity_poly.entity_id
_entity_poly.type
_entity_poly.pdbx_seq_one_letter_code
_entity_poly.pdbx_strand_id
1 'polypeptide(L)'
;MAIQAECLDYLNPGSEVKIITSTDGEFTGEVVACDGNQRIVLLKSHRPDQPPEVDDLHLINMDQVKNVEVLREVLVEDTVDSETFHVDVADLQAKQSRLLQAAESAKQTGRPQGVPSTTTE
;
A
#
# COMPACT_ATOMS: atom_id res chain seq x y z
N MET A 1 -36.83 12.06 2.74
CA MET A 1 -35.69 12.96 2.50
C MET A 1 -34.65 12.15 1.75
N ALA A 2 -34.44 12.46 0.47
CA ALA A 2 -33.40 11.81 -0.32
C ALA A 2 -32.06 12.42 0.12
N ILE A 3 -31.17 11.61 0.67
CA ILE A 3 -29.79 12.02 0.92
C ILE A 3 -29.19 12.24 -0.47
N GLN A 4 -28.85 13.48 -0.75
CA GLN A 4 -28.30 13.90 -2.03
C GLN A 4 -27.07 13.06 -2.35
N ALA A 5 -26.84 12.84 -3.64
CA ALA A 5 -25.61 12.24 -4.14
C ALA A 5 -24.46 13.24 -3.90
N GLU A 6 -24.11 13.46 -2.64
CA GLU A 6 -22.92 14.20 -2.26
C GLU A 6 -21.77 13.24 -2.49
N CYS A 7 -20.88 13.69 -3.38
CA CYS A 7 -19.67 13.00 -3.77
C CYS A 7 -18.96 12.47 -2.51
N LEU A 8 -18.44 11.23 -2.56
CA LEU A 8 -17.66 10.65 -1.45
C LEU A 8 -16.27 11.30 -1.32
N ASP A 9 -16.08 12.49 -1.89
CA ASP A 9 -14.83 13.23 -1.95
C ASP A 9 -14.32 13.67 -0.56
N TYR A 10 -15.18 13.64 0.46
CA TYR A 10 -14.80 13.89 1.84
C TYR A 10 -14.15 12.67 2.52
N LEU A 11 -14.22 11.48 1.90
CA LEU A 11 -13.64 10.24 2.43
C LEU A 11 -12.28 9.97 1.80
N ASN A 12 -11.25 10.59 2.37
CA ASN A 12 -9.87 10.37 1.93
C ASN A 12 -9.35 8.99 2.38
N PRO A 13 -8.68 8.23 1.50
CA PRO A 13 -7.91 7.05 1.91
C PRO A 13 -6.97 7.35 3.08
N GLY A 14 -6.90 6.45 4.06
CA GLY A 14 -6.15 6.62 5.31
C GLY A 14 -6.95 7.26 6.46
N SER A 15 -8.08 7.91 6.15
CA SER A 15 -8.98 8.45 7.17
C SER A 15 -9.67 7.33 7.93
N GLU A 16 -9.85 7.51 9.22
CA GLU A 16 -10.58 6.59 10.09
C GLU A 16 -12.03 7.05 10.23
N VAL A 17 -12.97 6.16 9.96
CA VAL A 17 -14.39 6.48 9.92
C VAL A 17 -15.21 5.43 10.65
N LYS A 18 -16.36 5.87 11.17
CA LYS A 18 -17.44 5.03 11.67
C LYS A 18 -18.62 5.13 10.71
N ILE A 19 -19.05 3.99 10.19
CA ILE A 19 -20.19 3.85 9.28
C ILE A 19 -21.32 3.08 9.97
N ILE A 20 -22.52 3.65 9.91
CA ILE A 20 -23.75 3.02 10.40
C ILE A 20 -24.64 2.72 9.19
N THR A 21 -24.97 1.44 8.99
CA THR A 21 -25.85 1.01 7.89
C THR A 21 -27.33 1.16 8.24
N SER A 22 -28.19 1.03 7.23
CA SER A 22 -29.65 1.02 7.40
C SER A 22 -30.17 -0.18 8.17
N THR A 23 -29.37 -1.23 8.30
CA THR A 23 -29.67 -2.41 9.12
C THR A 23 -29.09 -2.31 10.54
N ASP A 24 -28.72 -1.08 10.97
CA ASP A 24 -28.07 -0.77 12.24
C ASP A 24 -26.76 -1.56 12.47
N GLY A 25 -26.07 -1.92 11.38
CA GLY A 25 -24.71 -2.47 11.44
C GLY A 25 -23.70 -1.33 11.61
N GLU A 26 -22.76 -1.48 12.53
CA GLU A 26 -21.70 -0.51 12.78
C GLU A 26 -20.35 -1.05 12.32
N PHE A 27 -19.63 -0.27 11.52
CA PHE A 27 -18.29 -0.57 11.03
C PHE A 27 -17.37 0.59 11.36
N THR A 28 -16.24 0.30 12.01
CA THR A 28 -15.21 1.30 12.29
C THR A 28 -13.91 0.84 11.68
N GLY A 29 -13.21 1.73 10.99
CA GLY A 29 -11.91 1.40 10.42
C GLY A 29 -11.34 2.48 9.51
N GLU A 30 -10.25 2.13 8.85
CA GLU A 30 -9.55 2.97 7.90
C GLU A 30 -10.14 2.85 6.49
N VAL A 31 -10.36 3.96 5.81
CA VAL A 31 -10.74 3.99 4.41
C VAL A 31 -9.54 3.56 3.56
N VAL A 32 -9.69 2.47 2.81
CA VAL A 32 -8.65 2.01 1.87
C VAL A 32 -8.88 2.62 0.50
N ALA A 33 -10.13 2.63 0.05
CA ALA A 33 -10.54 3.16 -1.23
C ALA A 33 -12.01 3.59 -1.18
N CYS A 34 -12.37 4.56 -1.98
CA CYS A 34 -13.74 4.98 -2.21
C CYS A 34 -13.98 5.16 -3.72
N ASP A 35 -15.16 4.79 -4.18
CA ASP A 35 -15.63 5.07 -5.54
C ASP A 35 -16.93 5.87 -5.43
N GLY A 36 -16.85 7.18 -5.68
CA GLY A 36 -17.99 8.08 -5.65
C GLY A 36 -19.03 7.79 -6.75
N ASN A 37 -18.61 7.22 -7.88
CA ASN A 37 -19.51 6.88 -8.98
C ASN A 37 -20.33 5.63 -8.66
N GLN A 38 -19.66 4.59 -8.14
CA GLN A 38 -20.32 3.34 -7.73
C GLN A 38 -20.94 3.44 -6.34
N ARG A 39 -20.65 4.51 -5.58
CA ARG A 39 -21.08 4.72 -4.20
C ARG A 39 -20.66 3.58 -3.29
N ILE A 40 -19.39 3.17 -3.39
CA ILE A 40 -18.81 2.06 -2.61
C ILE A 40 -17.60 2.56 -1.82
N VAL A 41 -17.45 2.07 -0.60
CA VAL A 41 -16.27 2.29 0.25
C VAL A 41 -15.68 0.94 0.64
N LEU A 42 -14.36 0.82 0.50
CA LEU A 42 -13.58 -0.28 1.05
C LEU A 42 -12.95 0.16 2.36
N LEU A 43 -13.28 -0.56 3.43
CA LEU A 43 -12.91 -0.24 4.80
C LEU A 43 -12.05 -1.36 5.38
N LYS A 44 -10.98 -0.98 6.04
CA LYS A 44 -10.09 -1.87 6.77
C LYS A 44 -10.36 -1.73 8.26
N SER A 45 -10.94 -2.76 8.87
CA SER A 45 -11.32 -2.75 10.29
C SER A 45 -10.34 -3.57 11.11
N HIS A 46 -9.88 -2.98 12.20
CA HIS A 46 -9.06 -3.67 13.19
C HIS A 46 -9.95 -4.30 14.26
N ARG A 47 -9.78 -5.60 14.52
CA ARG A 47 -10.48 -6.28 15.61
C ARG A 47 -9.69 -6.11 16.91
N PRO A 48 -10.28 -5.54 17.97
CA PRO A 48 -9.57 -5.33 19.23
C PRO A 48 -9.08 -6.64 19.88
N ASP A 49 -9.70 -7.77 19.55
CA ASP A 49 -9.39 -9.09 20.12
C ASP A 49 -8.47 -9.96 19.23
N GLN A 50 -7.97 -9.44 18.11
CA GLN A 50 -7.08 -10.18 17.21
C GLN A 50 -5.70 -9.53 17.10
N PRO A 51 -4.66 -10.31 16.76
CA PRO A 51 -3.35 -9.76 16.48
C PRO A 51 -3.44 -8.70 15.35
N PRO A 52 -2.60 -7.64 15.39
CA PRO A 52 -2.57 -6.56 14.39
C PRO A 52 -2.22 -7.00 12.97
N GLU A 53 -1.95 -8.28 12.77
CA GLU A 53 -1.64 -8.89 11.48
C GLU A 53 -2.90 -9.38 10.73
N VAL A 54 -4.06 -9.40 11.40
CA VAL A 54 -5.33 -9.86 10.82
C VAL A 54 -6.33 -8.72 10.82
N ASP A 55 -6.35 -7.99 9.71
CA ASP A 55 -7.34 -6.94 9.48
C ASP A 55 -8.48 -7.45 8.60
N ASP A 56 -9.71 -7.08 8.95
CA ASP A 56 -10.88 -7.36 8.11
C ASP A 56 -11.01 -6.31 7.02
N LEU A 57 -11.42 -6.75 5.83
CA LEU A 57 -11.79 -5.86 4.74
C LEU A 57 -13.30 -5.91 4.53
N HIS A 58 -13.94 -4.75 4.57
CA HIS A 58 -15.36 -4.56 4.38
C HIS A 58 -15.62 -3.75 3.12
N LEU A 59 -16.37 -4.34 2.18
CA LEU A 59 -16.90 -3.62 1.03
C LEU A 59 -18.31 -3.13 1.36
N ILE A 60 -18.49 -1.81 1.47
CA ILE A 60 -19.73 -1.19 1.93
C ILE A 60 -20.36 -0.42 0.79
N ASN A 61 -21.62 -0.74 0.50
CA ASN A 61 -22.45 0.04 -0.41
C ASN A 61 -23.05 1.23 0.35
N MET A 62 -22.71 2.45 -0.09
CA MET A 62 -23.11 3.70 0.55
C MET A 62 -24.61 4.02 0.38
N ASP A 63 -25.31 3.34 -0.53
CA ASP A 63 -26.78 3.42 -0.61
C ASP A 63 -27.47 2.78 0.60
N GLN A 64 -26.79 1.87 1.28
CA GLN A 64 -27.27 1.23 2.51
C GLN A 64 -26.72 1.90 3.76
N VAL A 65 -26.09 3.08 3.63
CA VAL A 65 -25.50 3.80 4.75
C VAL A 65 -26.46 4.88 5.24
N LYS A 66 -26.68 4.89 6.56
CA LYS A 66 -27.52 5.84 7.26
C LYS A 66 -26.71 7.02 7.79
N ASN A 67 -25.50 6.76 8.28
CA ASN A 67 -24.62 7.78 8.82
C ASN A 67 -23.15 7.43 8.62
N VAL A 68 -22.33 8.45 8.41
CA VAL A 68 -20.87 8.35 8.35
C VAL A 68 -20.29 9.42 9.27
N GLU A 69 -19.43 9.01 10.18
CA GLU A 69 -18.71 9.89 11.10
C GLU A 69 -17.21 9.74 10.85
N VAL A 70 -16.52 10.84 10.56
CA VAL A 70 -15.06 10.85 10.41
C VAL A 70 -14.44 11.00 11.79
N LEU A 71 -13.70 9.98 12.22
CA LEU A 71 -13.04 9.93 13.54
C LEU A 71 -11.63 10.51 13.47
N ARG A 72 -10.90 10.21 12.38
CA ARG A 72 -9.59 10.76 12.07
C ARG A 72 -9.54 11.12 10.60
N GLU A 73 -9.39 12.39 10.31
CA GLU A 73 -9.27 12.86 8.95
C GLU A 73 -7.80 12.83 8.52
N VAL A 74 -7.53 12.23 7.36
CA VAL A 74 -6.27 12.44 6.65
C VAL A 74 -6.53 13.55 5.64
N LEU A 75 -6.00 14.73 5.94
CA LEU A 75 -5.95 15.83 4.99
C LEU A 75 -4.89 15.47 3.96
N VAL A 76 -5.34 15.19 2.74
CA VAL A 76 -4.44 15.31 1.60
C VAL A 76 -4.23 16.80 1.45
N GLU A 77 -3.15 17.33 2.03
CA GLU A 77 -2.71 18.67 1.67
C GLU A 77 -2.53 18.63 0.15
N ASP A 78 -3.19 19.55 -0.58
CA ASP A 78 -2.83 19.93 -1.95
C ASP A 78 -1.41 20.52 -1.90
N THR A 79 -0.45 19.69 -1.53
CA THR A 79 0.96 19.94 -1.67
C THR A 79 1.21 19.80 -3.16
N VAL A 80 1.16 20.96 -3.81
CA VAL A 80 2.20 21.34 -4.77
C VAL A 80 3.59 21.28 -4.11
N ASP A 81 3.95 20.14 -3.53
CA ASP A 81 5.31 19.74 -3.27
C ASP A 81 5.44 18.37 -3.89
N SER A 82 5.89 18.41 -5.15
CA SER A 82 6.38 17.26 -5.89
C SER A 82 7.67 16.73 -5.25
N GLU A 83 7.59 16.24 -4.02
CA GLU A 83 8.52 15.24 -3.50
C GLU A 83 7.95 13.85 -3.79
N THR A 84 7.43 13.67 -5.00
CA THR A 84 7.52 12.35 -5.63
C THR A 84 8.99 11.99 -5.61
N PHE A 85 9.36 10.94 -4.88
CA PHE A 85 10.70 10.35 -4.97
C PHE A 85 10.94 10.00 -6.43
N HIS A 86 11.58 10.92 -7.16
CA HIS A 86 11.99 10.71 -8.53
C HIS A 86 13.11 9.69 -8.51
N VAL A 87 12.74 8.43 -8.73
CA VAL A 87 13.72 7.41 -9.08
C VAL A 87 14.22 7.73 -10.47
N ASP A 88 15.42 8.32 -10.55
CA ASP A 88 16.06 8.56 -11.84
C ASP A 88 16.40 7.22 -12.49
N VAL A 89 15.73 6.92 -13.59
CA VAL A 89 15.91 5.68 -14.36
C VAL A 89 17.36 5.57 -14.86
N ALA A 90 18.03 6.69 -15.12
CA ALA A 90 19.43 6.71 -15.53
C ALA A 90 20.36 6.22 -14.40
N ASP A 91 20.10 6.64 -13.15
CA ASP A 91 20.85 6.16 -11.98
C ASP A 91 20.63 4.67 -11.72
N LEU A 92 19.39 4.19 -11.93
CA LEU A 92 19.06 2.77 -11.79
C LEU A 92 19.79 1.92 -12.84
N GLN A 93 19.82 2.38 -14.10
CA GLN A 93 20.53 1.71 -15.20
C GLN A 93 22.04 1.73 -15.00
N ALA A 94 22.59 2.83 -14.49
CA ALA A 94 24.02 2.95 -14.17
C ALA A 94 24.43 1.98 -13.05
N LYS A 95 23.62 1.86 -11.99
CA LYS A 95 23.83 0.87 -10.92
C LYS A 95 23.78 -0.57 -11.43
N GLN A 96 22.79 -0.90 -12.27
CA GLN A 96 22.67 -2.23 -12.86
C GLN A 96 23.90 -2.60 -13.71
N SER A 97 24.38 -1.66 -14.52
CA SER A 97 25.56 -1.87 -15.37
C SER A 97 26.84 -2.08 -14.56
N ARG A 98 27.03 -1.33 -13.46
CA ARG A 98 28.17 -1.53 -12.56
C ARG A 98 28.14 -2.88 -11.85
N LEU A 99 26.97 -3.33 -11.41
CA LEU A 99 26.81 -4.63 -10.76
C LEU A 99 27.09 -5.78 -11.72
N LEU A 100 26.66 -5.67 -12.99
CA LEU A 100 26.98 -6.66 -14.02
C LEU A 100 28.49 -6.74 -14.29
N GLN A 101 29.17 -5.60 -14.44
CA GLN A 101 30.63 -5.57 -14.62
C GLN A 101 31.40 -6.12 -13.42
N ALA A 102 30.95 -5.83 -12.19
CA ALA A 102 31.53 -6.39 -10.98
C ALA A 102 31.34 -7.91 -10.90
N ALA A 103 30.17 -8.42 -11.29
CA ALA A 103 29.88 -9.85 -11.34
C ALA A 103 30.71 -10.58 -12.40
N GLU A 104 30.96 -9.95 -13.56
CA GLU A 104 31.83 -10.50 -14.61
C GLU A 104 33.31 -10.52 -14.16
N SER A 105 33.76 -9.48 -13.47
CA SER A 105 35.12 -9.40 -12.93
C SER A 105 35.36 -10.45 -11.83
N ALA A 106 34.35 -10.70 -10.99
CA ALA A 106 34.42 -11.75 -9.96
C ALA A 106 34.48 -13.17 -10.54
N LYS A 107 33.93 -13.41 -11.74
CA LYS A 107 34.03 -14.69 -12.45
C LYS A 107 35.42 -14.96 -13.04
N GLN A 108 36.22 -13.93 -13.31
CA GLN A 108 37.59 -14.10 -13.83
C GLN A 108 38.64 -14.36 -12.72
N THR A 109 38.37 -13.99 -11.47
CA THR A 109 39.28 -14.25 -10.33
C THR A 109 39.09 -15.62 -9.67
N GLY A 110 38.10 -16.41 -10.10
CA GLY A 110 37.81 -17.75 -9.57
C GLY A 110 38.33 -18.90 -10.45
N ARG A 111 39.61 -18.92 -10.79
CA ARG A 111 40.26 -20.12 -11.37
C ARG A 111 41.09 -20.78 -10.27
N PRO A 112 40.75 -21.98 -9.78
CA PRO A 112 41.60 -22.68 -8.82
C PRO A 112 42.94 -22.99 -9.47
N GLN A 113 43.99 -22.32 -8.99
CA GLN A 113 45.37 -22.66 -9.31
C GLN A 113 45.72 -23.99 -8.62
N GLY A 114 46.23 -24.92 -9.42
CA GLY A 114 47.26 -25.85 -8.98
C GLY A 114 46.80 -27.00 -8.10
N VAL A 115 46.48 -28.11 -8.74
CA VAL A 115 46.64 -29.44 -8.12
C VAL A 115 48.15 -29.67 -7.99
N PRO A 116 48.73 -29.90 -6.80
CA PRO A 116 50.04 -30.52 -6.71
C PRO A 116 49.82 -32.03 -6.80
N SER A 117 50.27 -32.61 -7.92
CA SER A 117 50.50 -34.04 -8.02
C SER A 117 51.63 -34.43 -7.08
N THR A 118 51.38 -35.36 -6.16
CA THR A 118 52.44 -36.17 -5.54
C THR A 118 52.08 -37.64 -5.67
N THR A 119 52.57 -38.22 -6.76
CA THR A 119 53.09 -39.58 -6.83
C THR A 119 54.22 -39.70 -5.80
N THR A 120 54.34 -40.81 -5.06
CA THR A 120 55.44 -41.79 -5.13
C THR A 120 55.37 -42.75 -3.92
N GLU A 121 55.44 -44.04 -4.27
CA GLU A 121 55.87 -45.28 -3.56
C GLU A 121 55.45 -45.61 -2.12
#